data_AF-A0A059JFW1-F1
#
_entry.id   AF-A0A059JFW1-F1
#
_cell.length_a   1.000
_cell.length_b   1.000
_cell.length_c   1.000
_cell.angle_alpha   90.00
_cell.angle_beta   90.00
_cell.angle_gamma   90.00
#
_symmetry.space_group_name_H-M   'P 1'
#
loop_
_entity.id
_entity.type
_entity.pdbx_description
1 polymer ?
#
loop_
_entity_poly.entity_id
_entity_poly.type
_entity_poly.pdbx_seq_one_letter_code
_entity_poly.pdbx_strand_id
1 'polypeptide(L)'
;MDSQQPSAEATSLPRIFLLSLETEAFFDEMYKDLIDSLLSKAKVQRARKLDPALRYLSEYTPDAIFATDAALLKTKYATVLEKVISYVRRGGTIVFGATFSSFAKPDHLNRFFEFSWGLPWKAGSYHRTTVHVNTNCQGLSMERLQTSYSQKALYLKNVPPESRLYAADEESTIESHVFYPEPINDLTQAAIVFAPYESGRIGYIGDVNGEDGSHAVILAMCKL
;
A
#
# COMPACT_ATOMS: atom_id res chain seq x y z
N MET A 1 24.65 -47.49 -1.91
CA MET A 1 25.02 -46.25 -1.20
C MET A 1 25.10 -45.16 -2.23
N ASP A 2 24.14 -44.23 -2.17
CA ASP A 2 24.25 -42.81 -2.55
C ASP A 2 22.84 -42.26 -2.73
N SER A 3 22.21 -42.01 -1.59
CA SER A 3 21.02 -41.17 -1.50
C SER A 3 21.48 -39.71 -1.43
N GLN A 4 21.45 -39.02 -2.57
CA GLN A 4 21.55 -37.57 -2.61
C GLN A 4 20.30 -36.96 -1.98
N GLN A 5 20.51 -36.28 -0.86
CA GLN A 5 19.53 -35.49 -0.15
C GLN A 5 19.42 -34.12 -0.85
N PRO A 6 18.22 -33.61 -1.17
CA PRO A 6 18.09 -32.30 -1.77
C PRO A 6 18.53 -31.24 -0.76
N SER A 7 19.45 -30.38 -1.16
CA SER A 7 19.85 -29.19 -0.41
C SER A 7 18.64 -28.28 -0.25
N ALA A 8 18.13 -28.16 0.98
CA ALA A 8 17.16 -27.14 1.31
C ALA A 8 17.83 -25.76 1.08
N GLU A 9 17.37 -25.02 0.07
CA GLU A 9 17.68 -23.60 -0.03
C GLU A 9 17.22 -22.94 1.25
N ALA A 10 18.16 -22.43 2.05
CA ALA A 10 17.85 -21.58 3.17
C ALA A 10 17.23 -20.29 2.61
N THR A 11 15.90 -20.24 2.52
CA THR A 11 15.18 -19.06 2.05
C THR A 11 15.48 -17.91 3.00
N SER A 12 16.29 -16.95 2.54
CA SER A 12 16.58 -15.75 3.32
C SER A 12 15.29 -14.96 3.52
N LEU A 13 15.03 -14.49 4.74
CA LEU A 13 13.87 -13.64 5.03
C LEU A 13 13.77 -12.46 4.05
N PRO A 14 12.56 -12.14 3.54
CA PRO A 14 12.33 -11.00 2.67
C PRO A 14 12.84 -9.69 3.27
N ARG A 15 13.27 -8.76 2.44
CA ARG A 15 13.72 -7.42 2.83
C ARG A 15 12.63 -6.40 2.53
N ILE A 16 12.08 -5.79 3.57
CA ILE A 16 11.08 -4.74 3.42
C ILE A 16 11.72 -3.40 3.79
N PHE A 17 11.58 -2.43 2.90
CA PHE A 17 12.11 -1.10 3.11
C PHE A 17 10.99 -0.09 3.40
N LEU A 18 10.98 0.46 4.60
CA LEU A 18 10.01 1.46 5.03
C LEU A 18 10.56 2.85 4.72
N LEU A 19 9.84 3.56 3.85
CA LEU A 19 10.04 4.99 3.61
C LEU A 19 9.11 5.77 4.54
N SER A 20 9.68 6.31 5.61
CA SER A 20 8.95 7.04 6.64
C SER A 20 9.60 8.41 6.90
N LEU A 21 9.60 9.25 5.87
CA LEU A 21 10.44 10.44 5.79
C LEU A 21 9.86 11.65 6.53
N GLU A 22 8.57 11.61 6.84
CA GLU A 22 7.83 12.63 7.61
C GLU A 22 6.88 11.93 8.60
N THR A 23 7.42 10.99 9.37
CA THR A 23 6.67 10.21 10.35
C THR A 23 6.09 11.09 11.45
N GLU A 24 4.80 10.96 11.71
CA GLU A 24 4.12 11.54 12.87
C GLU A 24 4.51 10.86 14.18
N ALA A 25 4.53 11.61 15.28
CA ALA A 25 4.97 11.09 16.59
C ALA A 25 4.14 9.88 17.07
N PHE A 26 2.85 9.83 16.72
CA PHE A 26 1.93 8.75 17.10
C PHE A 26 2.04 7.51 16.18
N PHE A 27 2.81 7.55 15.10
CA PHE A 27 2.83 6.49 14.08
C PHE A 27 3.21 5.12 14.65
N ASP A 28 4.27 5.06 15.47
CA ASP A 28 4.80 3.79 15.99
C ASP A 28 3.83 3.15 16.99
N GLU A 29 3.03 3.95 17.70
CA GLU A 29 1.96 3.48 18.57
C GLU A 29 0.76 3.00 17.76
N MET A 30 0.31 3.83 16.80
CA MET A 30 -0.89 3.55 16.00
C MET A 30 -0.73 2.33 15.09
N TYR A 31 0.46 2.09 14.52
CA TYR A 31 0.75 0.96 13.63
C TYR A 31 1.62 -0.10 14.30
N LYS A 32 1.62 -0.18 15.63
CA LYS A 32 2.46 -1.12 16.37
C LYS A 32 2.30 -2.55 15.87
N ASP A 33 1.07 -3.04 15.74
CA ASP A 33 0.79 -4.43 15.36
C ASP A 33 1.22 -4.74 13.92
N LEU A 34 1.08 -3.77 13.01
CA LEU A 34 1.60 -3.88 11.65
C LEU A 34 3.13 -3.94 11.63
N ILE A 35 3.80 -3.08 12.39
CA ILE A 35 5.26 -3.03 12.47
C ILE A 35 5.81 -4.32 13.08
N ASP A 36 5.21 -4.80 14.17
CA ASP A 36 5.59 -6.06 14.81
C ASP A 36 5.40 -7.24 13.85
N SER A 37 4.29 -7.26 13.10
CA SER A 37 4.03 -8.28 12.08
C SER A 37 5.09 -8.27 10.97
N LEU A 38 5.46 -7.08 10.46
CA LEU A 38 6.54 -6.94 9.47
C LEU A 38 7.88 -7.44 10.02
N LEU A 39 8.24 -7.05 11.25
CA LEU A 39 9.49 -7.45 11.91
C LEU A 39 9.56 -8.96 12.17
N SER A 40 8.43 -9.60 12.46
CA SER A 40 8.39 -11.05 12.68
C SER A 40 8.57 -11.88 11.40
N LYS A 41 8.33 -11.28 10.23
CA LYS A 41 8.29 -11.98 8.93
C LYS A 41 9.39 -11.55 7.96
N ALA A 42 10.08 -10.44 8.22
CA ALA A 42 11.01 -9.84 7.28
C ALA A 42 12.19 -9.13 7.96
N LYS A 43 13.26 -8.93 7.18
CA LYS A 43 14.34 -7.99 7.49
C LYS A 43 13.86 -6.58 7.13
N VAL A 44 13.38 -5.86 8.14
CA VAL A 44 12.84 -4.51 7.96
C VAL A 44 13.95 -3.47 8.13
N GLN A 45 14.16 -2.63 7.11
CA GLN A 45 14.93 -1.41 7.24
C GLN A 45 14.00 -0.21 7.09
N ARG A 46 14.17 0.79 7.95
CA ARG A 46 13.39 2.04 7.88
C ARG A 46 14.29 3.23 7.66
N ALA A 47 13.94 4.11 6.73
CA ALA A 47 14.58 5.39 6.54
C ALA A 47 13.65 6.52 6.99
N ARG A 48 14.17 7.39 7.87
CA ARG A 48 13.46 8.57 8.40
C ARG A 48 13.96 9.90 7.83
N LYS A 49 14.95 9.84 6.93
CA LYS A 49 15.61 11.01 6.34
C LYS A 49 15.98 10.72 4.88
N LEU A 50 16.19 11.78 4.11
CA LEU A 50 16.49 11.74 2.68
C LEU A 50 17.77 10.96 2.38
N ASP A 51 18.92 11.32 2.99
CA ASP A 51 20.20 10.69 2.63
C ASP A 51 20.26 9.18 2.96
N PRO A 52 19.79 8.72 4.14
CA PRO A 52 19.71 7.28 4.42
C PRO A 52 18.79 6.54 3.43
N ALA A 53 17.71 7.17 2.98
CA ALA A 53 16.83 6.56 1.99
C ALA A 53 17.51 6.39 0.63
N LEU A 54 18.17 7.45 0.15
CA LEU A 54 18.91 7.40 -1.12
C LEU A 54 20.07 6.40 -1.06
N ARG A 55 20.78 6.33 0.07
CA ARG A 55 21.85 5.35 0.28
C ARG A 55 21.33 3.94 0.19
N TYR A 56 20.27 3.62 0.94
CA TYR A 56 19.68 2.28 0.94
C TYR A 56 19.21 1.87 -0.46
N LEU A 57 18.48 2.74 -1.16
CA LEU A 57 18.00 2.48 -2.53
C LEU A 57 19.10 2.37 -3.58
N SER A 58 20.34 2.72 -3.24
CA SER A 58 21.51 2.57 -4.12
C SER A 58 22.33 1.32 -3.82
N GLU A 59 22.31 0.85 -2.58
CA GLU A 59 23.11 -0.30 -2.11
C GLU A 59 22.31 -1.61 -2.10
N TYR A 60 20.98 -1.53 -1.98
CA TYR A 60 20.12 -2.69 -1.79
C TYR A 60 18.92 -2.67 -2.76
N THR A 61 18.45 -3.87 -3.10
CA THR A 61 17.15 -4.08 -3.75
C THR A 61 16.24 -4.80 -2.76
N PRO A 62 15.28 -4.10 -2.13
CA PRO A 62 14.30 -4.74 -1.25
C PRO A 62 13.26 -5.54 -2.05
N ASP A 63 12.63 -6.52 -1.41
CA ASP A 63 11.53 -7.30 -2.00
C ASP A 63 10.26 -6.46 -2.17
N ALA A 64 10.04 -5.52 -1.23
CA ALA A 64 9.04 -4.46 -1.36
C ALA A 64 9.46 -3.19 -0.62
N ILE A 65 8.97 -2.05 -1.10
CA ILE A 65 9.04 -0.77 -0.42
C ILE A 65 7.65 -0.46 0.13
N PHE A 66 7.59 -0.04 1.39
CA PHE A 66 6.37 0.46 2.02
C PHE A 66 6.56 1.95 2.35
N ALA A 67 5.89 2.82 1.59
CA ALA A 67 5.81 4.25 1.86
C ALA A 67 4.72 4.51 2.89
N THR A 68 5.13 4.84 4.11
CA THR A 68 4.25 4.91 5.27
C THR A 68 3.63 6.29 5.48
N ASP A 69 4.15 7.31 4.82
CA ASP A 69 3.70 8.71 4.93
C ASP A 69 3.72 9.43 3.58
N ALA A 70 3.04 10.58 3.51
CA ALA A 70 2.82 11.34 2.29
C ALA A 70 4.05 12.11 1.78
N ALA A 71 5.24 11.86 2.32
CA ALA A 71 6.46 12.59 1.97
C ALA A 71 6.75 12.57 0.47
N LEU A 72 6.56 11.43 -0.20
CA LEU A 72 6.84 11.28 -1.63
C LEU A 72 5.96 12.16 -2.54
N LEU A 73 4.91 12.79 -2.01
CA LEU A 73 4.13 13.81 -2.74
C LEU A 73 4.85 15.16 -2.82
N LYS A 74 5.88 15.40 -2.01
CA LYS A 74 6.57 16.69 -1.88
C LYS A 74 7.81 16.75 -2.77
N THR A 75 8.00 17.88 -3.45
CA THR A 75 9.14 18.12 -4.36
C THR A 75 10.51 17.92 -3.70
N LYS A 76 10.65 18.20 -2.39
CA LYS A 76 11.90 17.98 -1.65
C LYS A 76 12.36 16.50 -1.61
N TYR A 77 11.47 15.55 -1.89
CA TYR A 77 11.79 14.11 -1.97
C TYR A 77 11.74 13.57 -3.40
N ALA A 78 11.75 14.43 -4.43
CA ALA A 78 11.69 14.02 -5.83
C ALA A 78 12.77 13.01 -6.22
N THR A 79 14.01 13.17 -5.73
CA THR A 79 15.11 12.24 -5.99
C THR A 79 14.89 10.85 -5.37
N VAL A 80 14.22 10.77 -4.21
CA VAL A 80 13.82 9.49 -3.61
C VAL A 80 12.72 8.87 -4.47
N LEU A 81 11.71 9.66 -4.86
CA LEU A 81 10.61 9.20 -5.72
C LEU A 81 11.12 8.65 -7.06
N GLU A 82 12.07 9.33 -7.71
CA GLU A 82 12.68 8.86 -8.97
C GLU A 82 13.36 7.50 -8.82
N LYS A 83 14.09 7.27 -7.70
CA LYS A 83 14.67 5.96 -7.39
C LYS A 83 13.60 4.90 -7.14
N VAL A 84 12.53 5.24 -6.42
CA VAL A 84 11.39 4.34 -6.18
C VAL A 84 10.72 3.96 -7.50
N ILE A 85 10.39 4.93 -8.35
CA ILE A 85 9.80 4.67 -9.68
C ILE A 85 10.72 3.77 -10.49
N SER A 86 12.02 4.08 -10.54
CA SER A 86 13.00 3.26 -11.25
C SER A 86 13.09 1.83 -10.72
N TYR A 87 12.98 1.65 -9.39
CA TYR A 87 12.91 0.34 -8.75
C TYR A 87 11.66 -0.43 -9.18
N VAL A 88 10.47 0.19 -9.15
CA VAL A 88 9.22 -0.46 -9.56
C VAL A 88 9.27 -0.82 -11.05
N ARG A 89 9.77 0.07 -11.91
CA ARG A 89 9.92 -0.21 -13.35
C ARG A 89 10.76 -1.45 -13.65
N ARG A 90 11.69 -1.82 -12.75
CA ARG A 90 12.54 -3.02 -12.86
C ARG A 90 11.98 -4.25 -12.16
N GLY A 91 10.71 -4.27 -11.77
CA GLY A 91 10.06 -5.41 -11.13
C GLY A 91 9.82 -5.28 -9.63
N GLY A 92 10.21 -4.15 -9.04
CA GLY A 92 9.97 -3.86 -7.63
C GLY A 92 8.48 -3.65 -7.29
N THR A 93 8.14 -3.77 -6.01
CA THR A 93 6.80 -3.45 -5.50
C THR A 93 6.85 -2.26 -4.54
N ILE A 94 6.04 -1.23 -4.80
CA ILE A 94 5.81 -0.12 -3.86
C ILE A 94 4.39 -0.21 -3.30
N VAL A 95 4.24 -0.01 -2.01
CA VAL A 95 2.94 0.10 -1.33
C VAL A 95 2.86 1.47 -0.67
N PHE A 96 1.82 2.23 -0.95
CA PHE A 96 1.47 3.48 -0.27
C PHE A 96 0.36 3.20 0.73
N GLY A 97 0.57 3.50 2.01
CA GLY A 97 -0.44 3.26 3.03
C GLY A 97 -0.05 3.85 4.38
N ALA A 98 -0.69 3.37 5.45
CA ALA A 98 -0.59 3.96 6.77
C ALA A 98 -0.95 5.47 6.75
N THR A 99 -0.12 6.36 7.28
CA THR A 99 -0.44 7.80 7.28
C THR A 99 -0.36 8.45 5.89
N PHE A 100 0.06 7.73 4.85
CA PHE A 100 0.10 8.26 3.48
C PHE A 100 -1.25 8.85 3.04
N SER A 101 -2.32 8.07 3.12
CA SER A 101 -3.68 8.46 2.70
C SER A 101 -4.21 9.61 3.56
N SER A 102 -3.96 9.57 4.87
CA SER A 102 -4.41 10.57 5.84
C SER A 102 -3.85 11.98 5.59
N PHE A 103 -2.63 12.09 5.06
CA PHE A 103 -1.98 13.37 4.78
C PHE A 103 -1.82 13.68 3.27
N ALA A 104 -2.35 12.82 2.40
CA ALA A 104 -2.40 13.05 0.97
C ALA A 104 -3.53 14.04 0.63
N LYS A 105 -3.18 15.31 0.37
CA LYS A 105 -4.14 16.27 -0.17
C LYS A 105 -4.65 15.81 -1.56
N PRO A 106 -5.97 15.85 -1.84
CA PRO A 106 -6.53 15.34 -3.10
C PRO A 106 -5.82 15.86 -4.36
N ASP A 107 -5.56 17.17 -4.47
CA ASP A 107 -4.88 17.75 -5.63
C ASP A 107 -3.43 17.28 -5.78
N HIS A 108 -2.73 17.08 -4.67
CA HIS A 108 -1.36 16.57 -4.70
C HIS A 108 -1.35 15.09 -5.11
N LEU A 109 -2.28 14.30 -4.61
CA LEU A 109 -2.44 12.89 -4.97
C LEU A 109 -2.79 12.73 -6.46
N ASN A 110 -3.70 13.58 -6.96
CA ASN A 110 -4.08 13.63 -8.37
C ASN A 110 -2.89 13.92 -9.30
N ARG A 111 -2.06 14.90 -8.93
CA ARG A 111 -0.85 15.27 -9.69
C ARG A 111 0.22 14.19 -9.57
N PHE A 112 0.36 13.59 -8.40
CA PHE A 112 1.34 12.54 -8.15
C PHE A 112 1.11 11.33 -9.05
N PHE A 113 -0.11 10.79 -9.10
CA PHE A 113 -0.39 9.66 -9.98
C PHE A 113 -0.29 10.04 -11.46
N GLU A 114 -0.82 11.20 -11.86
CA GLU A 114 -0.80 11.63 -13.27
C GLU A 114 0.62 11.92 -13.77
N PHE A 115 1.39 12.74 -13.07
CA PHE A 115 2.67 13.24 -13.59
C PHE A 115 3.87 12.39 -13.18
N SER A 116 3.86 11.78 -11.99
CA SER A 116 4.99 10.96 -11.54
C SER A 116 4.85 9.51 -11.99
N TRP A 117 3.63 8.97 -11.98
CA TRP A 117 3.36 7.58 -12.34
C TRP A 117 2.71 7.41 -13.71
N GLY A 118 2.25 8.47 -14.37
CA GLY A 118 1.56 8.32 -15.66
C GLY A 118 0.23 7.55 -15.55
N LEU A 119 -0.36 7.50 -14.35
CA LEU A 119 -1.59 6.77 -14.06
C LEU A 119 -2.79 7.75 -14.04
N PRO A 120 -3.95 7.34 -14.57
CA PRO A 120 -5.15 8.20 -14.61
C PRO A 120 -5.85 8.33 -13.24
N TRP A 121 -5.28 7.73 -12.20
CA TRP A 121 -5.88 7.64 -10.88
C TRP A 121 -6.08 9.01 -10.26
N LYS A 122 -7.22 9.19 -9.59
CA LYS A 122 -7.56 10.43 -8.89
C LYS A 122 -8.10 10.12 -7.50
N ALA A 123 -7.92 11.04 -6.57
CA ALA A 123 -8.64 11.05 -5.31
C ALA A 123 -10.15 11.02 -5.57
N GLY A 124 -10.81 10.07 -4.91
CA GLY A 124 -12.25 9.86 -4.92
C GLY A 124 -12.90 10.39 -3.64
N SER A 125 -13.96 9.72 -3.25
CA SER A 125 -14.73 9.99 -2.05
C SER A 125 -13.93 9.69 -0.77
N TYR A 126 -14.37 10.27 0.34
CA TYR A 126 -13.79 10.03 1.66
C TYR A 126 -14.89 9.74 2.66
N HIS A 127 -15.03 8.48 3.05
CA HIS A 127 -16.03 8.02 4.01
C HIS A 127 -15.62 6.66 4.61
N ARG A 128 -16.38 6.22 5.61
CA ARG A 128 -16.34 4.86 6.11
C ARG A 128 -17.43 4.04 5.43
N THR A 129 -17.12 2.80 5.08
CA THR A 129 -18.08 1.79 4.62
C THR A 129 -17.43 0.41 4.69
N THR A 130 -18.23 -0.64 4.56
CA THR A 130 -17.74 -2.00 4.37
C THR A 130 -17.28 -2.17 2.93
N VAL A 131 -16.07 -2.68 2.76
CA VAL A 131 -15.49 -2.97 1.44
C VAL A 131 -15.24 -4.46 1.30
N HIS A 132 -15.26 -4.93 0.06
CA HIS A 132 -15.26 -6.34 -0.30
C HIS A 132 -14.05 -6.65 -1.18
N VAL A 133 -13.44 -7.81 -0.96
CA VAL A 133 -12.28 -8.25 -1.74
C VAL A 133 -12.70 -8.59 -3.16
N ASN A 134 -11.97 -8.06 -4.14
CA ASN A 134 -12.09 -8.46 -5.53
C ASN A 134 -11.10 -9.60 -5.82
N THR A 135 -11.62 -10.82 -5.89
CA THR A 135 -10.82 -12.03 -6.13
C THR A 135 -10.22 -12.10 -7.55
N ASN A 136 -10.63 -11.22 -8.46
CA ASN A 136 -10.02 -11.12 -9.79
C ASN A 136 -8.69 -10.34 -9.77
N CYS A 137 -8.38 -9.62 -8.69
CA CYS A 137 -7.13 -8.87 -8.58
C CYS A 137 -5.93 -9.81 -8.55
N GLN A 138 -4.94 -9.56 -9.41
CA GLN A 138 -3.83 -10.48 -9.63
C GLN A 138 -2.54 -10.05 -8.93
N GLY A 139 -1.68 -11.02 -8.61
CA GLY A 139 -0.30 -10.79 -8.18
C GLY A 139 -0.07 -10.65 -6.69
N LEU A 140 -1.07 -11.00 -5.88
CA LEU A 140 -0.94 -11.22 -4.45
C LEU A 140 -1.69 -12.49 -4.06
N SER A 141 -1.33 -13.08 -2.92
CA SER A 141 -2.11 -14.18 -2.33
C SER A 141 -3.33 -13.63 -1.60
N MET A 142 -4.48 -14.25 -1.82
CA MET A 142 -5.75 -13.88 -1.17
C MET A 142 -6.04 -14.70 0.10
N GLU A 143 -5.23 -15.72 0.41
CA GLU A 143 -5.54 -16.72 1.45
C GLU A 143 -5.75 -16.15 2.85
N ARG A 144 -5.09 -15.03 3.18
CA ARG A 144 -5.16 -14.37 4.49
C ARG A 144 -5.98 -13.09 4.49
N LEU A 145 -6.60 -12.76 3.36
CA LEU A 145 -7.37 -11.54 3.21
C LEU A 145 -8.80 -11.77 3.69
N GLN A 146 -9.35 -10.82 4.43
CA GLN A 146 -10.74 -10.85 4.85
C GLN A 146 -11.65 -10.67 3.64
N THR A 147 -12.74 -11.42 3.53
CA THR A 147 -13.68 -11.28 2.42
C THR A 147 -14.29 -9.89 2.35
N SER A 148 -14.51 -9.27 3.50
CA SER A 148 -14.99 -7.90 3.65
C SER A 148 -14.65 -7.34 5.03
N TYR A 149 -14.53 -6.02 5.14
CA TYR A 149 -14.39 -5.32 6.42
C TYR A 149 -14.71 -3.83 6.29
N SER A 150 -15.14 -3.19 7.39
CA SER A 150 -15.36 -1.74 7.44
C SER A 150 -14.03 -0.99 7.59
N GLN A 151 -13.82 0.02 6.74
CA GLN A 151 -12.69 0.94 6.87
C GLN A 151 -13.10 2.37 6.53
N LYS A 152 -12.46 3.35 7.17
CA LYS A 152 -12.54 4.75 6.73
C LYS A 152 -11.41 5.02 5.77
N ALA A 153 -11.72 5.40 4.52
CA ALA A 153 -10.70 5.50 3.50
C ALA A 153 -10.86 6.74 2.62
N LEU A 154 -9.74 7.26 2.13
CA LEU A 154 -9.67 8.10 0.93
C LEU A 154 -9.60 7.18 -0.29
N TYR A 155 -10.68 7.12 -1.07
CA TYR A 155 -10.79 6.23 -2.21
C TYR A 155 -9.99 6.76 -3.41
N LEU A 156 -9.68 5.86 -4.35
CA LEU A 156 -9.22 6.23 -5.68
C LEU A 156 -10.29 5.93 -6.74
N LYS A 157 -10.44 6.84 -7.68
CA LYS A 157 -11.25 6.67 -8.90
C LYS A 157 -10.36 6.57 -10.14
N ASN A 158 -10.95 6.19 -11.27
CA ASN A 158 -10.26 5.90 -12.54
C ASN A 158 -9.23 4.76 -12.43
N VAL A 159 -9.43 3.85 -11.49
CA VAL A 159 -8.61 2.63 -11.35
C VAL A 159 -9.24 1.54 -12.20
N PRO A 160 -8.47 0.77 -13.01
CA PRO A 160 -9.00 -0.37 -13.75
C PRO A 160 -9.67 -1.39 -12.82
N PRO A 161 -10.83 -1.97 -13.17
CA PRO A 161 -11.58 -2.90 -12.30
C PRO A 161 -10.73 -4.05 -11.74
N GLU A 162 -9.85 -4.64 -12.54
CA GLU A 162 -8.94 -5.73 -12.16
C GLU A 162 -7.85 -5.32 -11.15
N SER A 163 -7.64 -4.02 -10.96
CA SER A 163 -6.68 -3.47 -9.99
C SER A 163 -7.34 -2.99 -8.69
N ARG A 164 -8.68 -2.96 -8.61
CA ARG A 164 -9.42 -2.59 -7.41
C ARG A 164 -9.47 -3.79 -6.48
N LEU A 165 -8.59 -3.84 -5.48
CA LEU A 165 -8.48 -4.98 -4.57
C LEU A 165 -9.60 -4.99 -3.53
N TYR A 166 -9.90 -3.83 -2.94
CA TYR A 166 -11.09 -3.64 -2.10
C TYR A 166 -11.90 -2.44 -2.56
N ALA A 167 -13.18 -2.65 -2.77
CA ALA A 167 -14.16 -1.65 -3.16
C ALA A 167 -15.49 -1.88 -2.44
N ALA A 168 -16.33 -0.86 -2.40
CA ALA A 168 -17.73 -1.01 -2.00
C ALA A 168 -18.51 -1.79 -3.07
N ASP A 169 -19.57 -2.47 -2.66
CA ASP A 169 -20.55 -3.11 -3.54
C ASP A 169 -21.97 -2.52 -3.33
N GLU A 170 -22.98 -3.14 -3.94
CA GLU A 170 -24.37 -2.66 -3.87
C GLU A 170 -24.98 -2.77 -2.46
N GLU A 171 -24.43 -3.62 -1.59
CA GLU A 171 -24.89 -3.79 -0.20
C GLU A 171 -24.21 -2.79 0.75
N SER A 172 -23.14 -2.15 0.28
CA SER A 172 -22.34 -1.22 1.07
C SER A 172 -23.06 0.13 1.25
N THR A 173 -23.01 0.66 2.47
CA THR A 173 -23.56 1.99 2.83
C THR A 173 -22.53 2.84 3.55
N ILE A 174 -22.62 4.16 3.42
CA ILE A 174 -21.84 5.10 4.22
C ILE A 174 -22.13 4.85 5.70
N GLU A 175 -21.08 4.63 6.47
CA GLU A 175 -21.15 4.42 7.91
C GLU A 175 -20.78 5.71 8.64
N SER A 176 -21.65 6.16 9.55
CA SER A 176 -21.45 7.38 10.33
C SER A 176 -22.00 7.21 11.74
N HIS A 177 -21.34 7.83 12.72
CA HIS A 177 -21.85 7.91 14.09
C HIS A 177 -22.92 9.00 14.28
N VAL A 178 -23.14 9.85 13.27
CA VAL A 178 -24.01 11.04 13.37
C VAL A 178 -25.12 11.04 12.32
N PHE A 179 -24.87 10.45 11.16
CA PHE A 179 -25.80 10.45 10.02
C PHE A 179 -26.35 9.04 9.78
N TYR A 180 -27.56 8.97 9.23
CA TYR A 180 -28.13 7.70 8.80
C TYR A 180 -27.31 7.07 7.66
N PRO A 181 -27.30 5.72 7.54
CA PRO A 181 -26.64 5.07 6.43
C PRO A 181 -27.21 5.51 5.08
N GLU A 182 -26.34 5.84 4.14
CA GLU A 182 -26.68 6.19 2.76
C GLU A 182 -26.03 5.20 1.79
N PRO A 183 -26.72 4.74 0.73
CA PRO A 183 -26.11 3.88 -0.29
C PRO A 183 -24.89 4.52 -0.97
N ILE A 184 -23.91 3.71 -1.34
CA ILE A 184 -22.76 4.18 -2.12
C ILE A 184 -23.18 4.32 -3.60
N ASN A 185 -23.24 5.57 -4.07
CA ASN A 185 -23.69 5.87 -5.44
C ASN A 185 -22.63 5.61 -6.53
N ASP A 186 -21.34 5.61 -6.18
CA ASP A 186 -20.23 5.41 -7.13
C ASP A 186 -19.38 4.19 -6.72
N LEU A 187 -19.77 3.04 -7.25
CA LEU A 187 -19.07 1.75 -7.05
C LEU A 187 -17.84 1.60 -7.97
N THR A 188 -17.46 2.65 -8.71
CA THR A 188 -16.27 2.59 -9.57
C THR A 188 -14.97 2.93 -8.83
N GLN A 189 -15.07 3.32 -7.57
CA GLN A 189 -13.95 3.71 -6.73
C GLN A 189 -13.43 2.52 -5.91
N ALA A 190 -12.18 2.60 -5.48
CA ALA A 190 -11.55 1.57 -4.66
C ALA A 190 -10.89 2.16 -3.42
N ALA A 191 -11.10 1.53 -2.28
CA ALA A 191 -10.41 1.85 -1.04
C ALA A 191 -8.97 1.33 -1.08
N ILE A 192 -8.77 0.15 -1.69
CA ILE A 192 -7.45 -0.46 -1.84
C ILE A 192 -7.24 -0.86 -3.29
N VAL A 193 -6.07 -0.52 -3.81
CA VAL A 193 -5.66 -0.75 -5.19
C VAL A 193 -4.36 -1.54 -5.20
N PHE A 194 -4.27 -2.54 -6.07
CA PHE A 194 -3.02 -3.21 -6.40
C PHE A 194 -2.94 -3.45 -7.90
N ALA A 195 -2.03 -2.77 -8.57
CA ALA A 195 -1.96 -2.75 -10.02
C ALA A 195 -0.57 -3.13 -10.55
N PRO A 196 -0.48 -3.75 -11.73
CA PRO A 196 0.78 -3.82 -12.46
C PRO A 196 1.25 -2.40 -12.84
N TYR A 197 2.56 -2.18 -12.79
CA TYR A 197 3.18 -0.95 -13.28
C TYR A 197 4.52 -1.31 -13.94
N GLU A 198 4.55 -1.26 -15.27
CA GLU A 198 5.65 -1.77 -16.07
C GLU A 198 5.96 -3.24 -15.68
N SER A 199 7.20 -3.56 -15.30
CA SER A 199 7.55 -4.90 -14.83
C SER A 199 7.22 -5.15 -13.35
N GLY A 200 6.87 -4.11 -12.60
CA GLY A 200 6.63 -4.17 -11.16
C GLY A 200 5.18 -3.91 -10.78
N ARG A 201 4.97 -3.49 -9.52
CA ARG A 201 3.63 -3.30 -8.94
C ARG A 201 3.54 -2.07 -8.04
N ILE A 202 2.36 -1.47 -8.04
CA ILE A 202 1.99 -0.34 -7.22
C ILE A 202 0.74 -0.67 -6.40
N GLY A 203 0.85 -0.52 -5.08
CA GLY A 203 -0.22 -0.67 -4.12
C GLY A 203 -0.61 0.67 -3.49
N TYR A 204 -1.89 0.90 -3.26
CA TYR A 204 -2.41 2.03 -2.50
C TYR A 204 -3.47 1.54 -1.51
N ILE A 205 -3.33 1.96 -0.25
CA ILE A 205 -4.30 1.72 0.81
C ILE A 205 -4.83 3.08 1.25
N GLY A 206 -6.12 3.31 1.02
CA GLY A 206 -6.82 4.54 1.37
C GLY A 206 -7.19 4.65 2.84
N ASP A 207 -7.12 3.54 3.58
CA ASP A 207 -7.44 3.46 5.00
C ASP A 207 -6.67 4.50 5.83
N VAL A 208 -7.39 5.25 6.67
CA VAL A 208 -6.83 6.30 7.53
C VAL A 208 -6.74 5.95 9.01
N ASN A 209 -7.34 4.83 9.49
CA ASN A 209 -7.22 4.43 10.90
C ASN A 209 -6.40 3.16 11.13
N GLY A 210 -5.97 2.45 10.08
CA GLY A 210 -5.11 1.28 10.22
C GLY A 210 -5.86 0.02 10.67
N GLU A 211 -6.93 -0.32 9.96
CA GLU A 211 -7.79 -1.43 10.28
C GLU A 211 -7.05 -2.76 10.07
N ASP A 212 -7.33 -3.78 10.87
CA ASP A 212 -6.63 -5.08 10.81
C ASP A 212 -6.69 -5.74 9.42
N GLY A 213 -7.81 -5.57 8.71
CA GLY A 213 -7.93 -6.01 7.32
C GLY A 213 -6.89 -5.35 6.40
N SER A 214 -6.65 -4.06 6.59
CA SER A 214 -5.64 -3.30 5.85
C SER A 214 -4.21 -3.74 6.21
N HIS A 215 -3.95 -4.12 7.46
CA HIS A 215 -2.67 -4.70 7.87
C HIS A 215 -2.38 -6.00 7.13
N ALA A 216 -3.36 -6.92 7.05
CA ALA A 216 -3.21 -8.17 6.30
C ALA A 216 -2.93 -7.92 4.82
N VAL A 217 -3.57 -6.91 4.22
CA VAL A 217 -3.33 -6.52 2.83
C VAL A 217 -1.91 -5.99 2.62
N ILE A 218 -1.41 -5.14 3.51
CA ILE A 218 -0.03 -4.62 3.41
C ILE A 218 0.98 -5.77 3.46
N LEU A 219 0.80 -6.74 4.36
CA LEU A 219 1.64 -7.93 4.43
C LEU A 219 1.57 -8.74 3.13
N ALA A 220 0.37 -8.95 2.57
CA ALA A 220 0.19 -9.69 1.32
C ALA A 220 0.86 -8.98 0.12
N MET A 221 0.72 -7.65 0.01
CA MET A 221 1.42 -6.87 -1.03
C MET A 221 2.94 -6.91 -0.87
N CYS A 222 3.43 -7.03 0.37
CA CYS A 222 4.84 -7.24 0.69
C CYS A 222 5.30 -8.70 0.54
N LYS A 223 4.40 -9.61 0.12
CA LYS A 223 4.64 -11.06 -0.07
C LYS A 223 4.98 -11.81 1.23
N LEU A 224 4.27 -11.50 2.34
CA LEU A 224 4.51 -12.04 3.70
C LEU A 224 3.34 -12.84 4.32
#